data_AF-A0A453DA78-F1
#
_entry.id   AF-A0A453DA78-F1
#
_cell.length_a   1.000
_cell.length_b   1.000
_cell.length_c   1.000
_cell.angle_alpha   90.00
_cell.angle_beta   90.00
_cell.angle_gamma   90.00
#
_symmetry.space_group_name_H-M   'P 1'
#
loop_
_entity.id
_entity.type
_entity.pdbx_description
1 polymer ?
#
loop_
_entity_poly.entity_id
_entity_poly.type
_entity_poly.pdbx_seq_one_letter_code
_entity_poly.pdbx_strand_id
1 'polypeptide(L)'
;MMGEFRQELRDGFIEACLHLVNRDFDGLAKDFVTLGLLPATAQKDEVTKALTGVFESAVNKGVQNISFGDLSGNLGQTMYKFKFQIPSYFSLVIRSLAVLEGIAISFNPNYKVLSSSYPWIARKVLTDNSPNLRSTLYTLLYKVCFCLLSSLFRHSEL
;
A
#
# COMPACT_ATOMS: atom_id res chain seq x y z
N MET A 1 16.67 7.53 18.54
CA MET A 1 16.67 6.06 18.63
C MET A 1 16.43 5.54 17.22
N MET A 2 17.40 4.86 16.60
CA MET A 2 17.26 4.27 15.26
C MET A 2 16.65 2.87 15.41
N GLY A 3 15.53 2.61 14.74
CA GLY A 3 14.94 1.28 14.68
C GLY A 3 15.56 0.50 13.52
N GLU A 4 16.13 -0.67 13.79
CA GLU A 4 16.53 -1.59 12.72
C GLU A 4 15.33 -2.39 12.24
N PHE A 5 15.18 -2.45 10.91
CA PHE A 5 14.11 -3.20 10.26
C PHE A 5 14.71 -4.44 9.60
N ARG A 6 14.10 -5.62 9.77
CA ARG A 6 14.57 -6.83 9.09
C ARG A 6 14.31 -6.70 7.59
N GLN A 7 15.17 -7.31 6.77
CA GLN A 7 15.07 -7.20 5.32
C GLN A 7 13.79 -7.83 4.77
N GLU A 8 13.40 -8.99 5.29
CA GLU A 8 12.16 -9.69 4.96
C GLU A 8 10.92 -8.79 5.15
N LEU A 9 10.90 -8.02 6.24
CA LEU A 9 9.81 -7.09 6.49
C LEU A 9 9.84 -5.92 5.49
N ARG A 10 11.02 -5.39 5.14
CA ARG A 10 11.11 -4.34 4.10
C ARG A 10 10.51 -4.83 2.80
N ASP A 11 10.85 -6.04 2.39
CA ASP A 11 10.42 -6.61 1.12
C ASP A 11 8.92 -6.87 1.14
N GLY A 12 8.37 -7.44 2.21
CA GLY A 12 6.93 -7.65 2.35
C GLY A 12 6.11 -6.35 2.39
N PHE A 13 6.66 -5.28 2.96
CA PHE A 13 6.02 -3.95 2.89
C PHE A 13 6.01 -3.37 1.48
N ILE A 14 7.10 -3.53 0.75
CA ILE A 14 7.19 -3.06 -0.63
C ILE A 14 6.21 -3.85 -1.50
N GLU A 15 6.12 -5.16 -1.33
CA GLU A 15 5.16 -6.03 -2.00
C GLU A 15 3.71 -5.60 -1.72
N ALA A 16 3.36 -5.37 -0.45
CA ALA A 16 2.04 -4.86 -0.06
C ALA A 16 1.71 -3.50 -0.69
N CYS A 17 2.67 -2.57 -0.73
CA CYS A 17 2.51 -1.29 -1.40
C CYS A 17 2.25 -1.46 -2.91
N LEU A 18 2.87 -2.45 -3.55
CA LEU A 18 2.71 -2.71 -4.98
C LEU A 18 1.35 -3.34 -5.29
N HIS A 19 0.89 -4.31 -4.48
CA HIS A 19 -0.47 -4.83 -4.57
C HIS A 19 -1.51 -3.72 -4.40
N LEU A 20 -1.29 -2.81 -3.45
CA LEU A 20 -2.16 -1.65 -3.25
C LEU A 20 -2.21 -0.74 -4.48
N VAL A 21 -1.05 -0.37 -5.06
CA VAL A 21 -0.98 0.51 -6.25
C VAL A 21 -1.62 -0.16 -7.46
N ASN A 22 -1.46 -1.48 -7.60
CA ASN A 22 -2.04 -2.25 -8.70
C ASN A 22 -3.53 -2.57 -8.51
N ARG A 23 -4.15 -2.09 -7.42
CA ARG A 23 -5.54 -2.44 -7.03
C ARG A 23 -5.75 -3.96 -6.88
N ASP A 24 -4.69 -4.68 -6.53
CA ASP A 24 -4.70 -6.13 -6.29
C ASP A 24 -4.99 -6.39 -4.81
N PHE A 25 -6.27 -6.23 -4.43
CA PHE A 25 -6.68 -6.32 -3.03
C PHE A 25 -6.64 -7.74 -2.46
N ASP A 26 -6.71 -8.76 -3.33
CA ASP A 26 -6.53 -10.17 -2.96
C ASP A 26 -5.08 -10.46 -2.58
N GLY A 27 -4.12 -9.95 -3.37
CA GLY A 27 -2.69 -9.97 -3.02
C GLY A 27 -2.42 -9.23 -1.72
N LEU A 28 -3.00 -8.03 -1.56
CA LEU A 28 -2.86 -7.21 -0.35
C LEU A 28 -3.38 -7.91 0.91
N ALA A 29 -4.53 -8.59 0.83
CA ALA A 29 -5.08 -9.35 1.95
C ALA A 29 -4.16 -10.50 2.36
N LYS A 30 -3.52 -11.17 1.39
CA LYS A 30 -2.52 -12.21 1.65
C LYS A 30 -1.29 -11.64 2.34
N ASP A 31 -0.79 -10.48 1.90
CA ASP A 31 0.37 -9.84 2.52
C ASP A 31 0.10 -9.46 3.96
N PHE A 32 -1.12 -9.00 4.27
CA PHE A 32 -1.48 -8.66 5.64
C PHE A 32 -1.49 -9.88 6.57
N VAL A 33 -1.79 -11.08 6.07
CA VAL A 33 -1.60 -12.31 6.83
C VAL A 33 -0.11 -12.64 6.98
N THR A 34 0.68 -12.54 5.90
CA THR A 34 2.13 -12.81 5.91
C THR A 34 2.89 -11.88 6.85
N LEU A 35 2.51 -10.60 6.89
CA LEU A 35 3.07 -9.56 7.76
C LEU A 35 2.57 -9.66 9.20
N GLY A 36 1.65 -10.58 9.49
CA GLY A 36 1.08 -10.80 10.82
C GLY A 36 0.09 -9.72 11.28
N LEU A 37 -0.43 -8.90 10.36
CA LEU A 37 -1.47 -7.91 10.64
C LEU A 37 -2.85 -8.55 10.84
N LEU A 38 -3.06 -9.70 10.19
CA LEU A 38 -4.29 -10.47 10.25
C LEU A 38 -4.03 -11.89 10.76
N PRO A 39 -4.90 -12.43 11.65
CA PRO A 39 -4.84 -13.83 12.01
C PRO A 39 -5.17 -14.71 10.81
N ALA A 40 -4.54 -15.88 10.71
CA ALA A 40 -4.78 -16.84 9.62
C ALA A 40 -6.25 -17.33 9.53
N THR A 41 -7.03 -17.12 10.60
CA THR A 41 -8.46 -17.44 10.69
C THR A 41 -9.38 -16.36 10.12
N ALA A 42 -8.85 -15.22 9.68
CA ALA A 42 -9.66 -14.15 9.11
C ALA A 42 -10.28 -14.56 7.76
N GLN A 43 -11.56 -14.24 7.55
CA GLN A 43 -12.20 -14.44 6.25
C GLN A 43 -11.60 -13.48 5.22
N LYS A 44 -10.82 -14.04 4.29
CA LYS A 44 -10.11 -13.28 3.25
C LYS A 44 -11.06 -12.43 2.42
N ASP A 45 -12.21 -12.96 2.03
CA ASP A 45 -13.18 -12.26 1.18
C ASP A 45 -13.75 -10.99 1.84
N GLU A 46 -14.02 -11.04 3.15
CA GLU A 46 -14.53 -9.87 3.88
C GLU A 46 -13.44 -8.82 4.10
N VAL A 47 -12.21 -9.27 4.38
CA VAL A 47 -11.04 -8.40 4.49
C VAL A 47 -10.78 -7.72 3.15
N THR A 48 -10.73 -8.46 2.04
CA THR A 48 -10.53 -7.93 0.70
C THR A 48 -11.59 -6.86 0.41
N LYS A 49 -12.89 -7.14 0.61
CA LYS A 49 -13.96 -6.15 0.41
C LYS A 49 -13.77 -4.89 1.24
N ALA A 50 -13.37 -5.02 2.50
CA ALA A 50 -13.16 -3.87 3.37
C ALA A 50 -11.93 -3.05 2.96
N LEU A 51 -10.84 -3.71 2.58
CA LEU A 51 -9.64 -3.07 2.04
C LEU A 51 -9.94 -2.36 0.72
N THR A 52 -10.67 -3.01 -0.19
CA THR A 52 -11.16 -2.41 -1.44
C THR A 52 -11.92 -1.13 -1.12
N GLY A 53 -12.91 -1.14 -0.21
CA GLY A 53 -13.68 0.07 0.12
C GLY A 53 -12.82 1.24 0.63
N VAL A 54 -11.84 0.97 1.51
CA VAL A 54 -10.94 2.00 2.07
C VAL A 54 -10.01 2.56 1.00
N PHE A 55 -9.35 1.66 0.27
CA PHE A 55 -8.27 2.03 -0.63
C PHE A 55 -8.76 2.43 -2.02
N GLU A 56 -9.88 1.91 -2.51
CA GLU A 56 -10.49 2.34 -3.78
C GLU A 56 -10.93 3.80 -3.69
N SER A 57 -11.58 4.20 -2.60
CA SER A 57 -11.92 5.61 -2.35
C SER A 57 -10.67 6.49 -2.32
N ALA A 58 -9.60 6.01 -1.69
CA ALA A 58 -8.34 6.74 -1.59
C ALA A 58 -7.65 6.86 -2.97
N VAL A 59 -7.52 5.76 -3.71
CA VAL A 59 -6.91 5.70 -5.03
C VAL A 59 -7.69 6.54 -6.05
N ASN A 60 -9.03 6.54 -6.00
CA ASN A 60 -9.86 7.35 -6.89
C ASN A 60 -9.75 8.86 -6.63
N LYS A 61 -9.46 9.28 -5.40
CA LYS A 61 -9.12 10.68 -5.08
C LYS A 61 -7.73 11.09 -5.62
N GLY A 62 -6.92 10.11 -6.03
CA GLY A 62 -5.54 10.27 -6.48
C GLY A 62 -4.56 10.28 -5.32
N VAL A 63 -3.46 9.54 -5.46
CA VAL A 63 -2.40 9.41 -4.43
C VAL A 63 -1.85 10.77 -3.98
N GLN A 64 -1.94 11.78 -4.84
CA GLN A 64 -1.50 13.15 -4.57
C GLN A 64 -2.38 13.91 -3.57
N ASN A 65 -3.63 13.51 -3.38
CA ASN A 65 -4.60 14.19 -2.52
C ASN A 65 -4.84 13.47 -1.18
N ILE A 66 -4.22 12.31 -0.97
CA ILE A 66 -4.41 11.51 0.24
C ILE A 66 -3.47 12.00 1.35
N SER A 67 -4.02 12.41 2.49
CA SER A 67 -3.23 12.56 3.72
C SER A 67 -3.01 11.19 4.37
N PHE A 68 -1.82 10.96 4.90
CA PHE A 68 -1.53 9.75 5.66
C PHE A 68 -2.37 9.67 6.94
N GLY A 69 -2.63 10.80 7.60
CA GLY A 69 -3.60 10.89 8.70
C GLY A 69 -4.97 10.29 8.34
N ASP A 70 -5.61 10.80 7.29
CA ASP A 70 -6.93 10.32 6.84
C ASP A 70 -6.90 8.84 6.44
N LEU A 71 -5.85 8.42 5.72
CA LEU A 71 -5.68 7.03 5.31
C LEU A 71 -5.56 6.10 6.51
N SER A 72 -4.72 6.47 7.48
CA SER A 72 -4.50 5.70 8.71
C SER A 72 -5.76 5.62 9.57
N GLY A 73 -6.56 6.70 9.64
CA GLY A 73 -7.84 6.72 10.35
C GLY A 73 -8.90 5.83 9.72
N ASN A 74 -9.05 5.89 8.39
CA ASN A 74 -9.97 5.03 7.64
C ASN A 74 -9.58 3.56 7.74
N LEU A 75 -8.28 3.27 7.65
CA LEU A 75 -7.77 1.93 7.87
C LEU A 75 -8.01 1.49 9.33
N GLY A 76 -7.85 2.39 10.30
CA GLY A 76 -8.10 2.15 11.72
C GLY A 76 -9.49 1.63 12.03
N GLN A 77 -10.53 2.20 11.40
CA GLN A 77 -11.90 1.73 11.56
C GLN A 77 -12.08 0.29 11.04
N THR A 78 -11.49 0.00 9.88
CA THR A 78 -11.48 -1.37 9.32
C THR A 78 -10.68 -2.33 10.21
N MET A 79 -9.54 -1.90 10.74
CA MET A 79 -8.71 -2.69 11.63
C MET A 79 -9.45 -3.10 12.91
N TYR A 80 -10.26 -2.19 13.48
CA TYR A 80 -11.08 -2.50 14.66
C TYR A 80 -12.16 -3.54 14.35
N LYS A 81 -12.82 -3.43 13.20
CA LYS A 81 -13.88 -4.35 12.76
C LYS A 81 -13.38 -5.79 12.60
N PHE A 82 -12.16 -5.97 12.07
CA PHE A 82 -11.59 -7.29 11.77
C PHE A 82 -10.59 -7.81 12.82
N LYS A 83 -10.49 -7.13 13.97
CA LYS A 83 -9.54 -7.46 15.06
C LYS A 83 -8.11 -7.65 14.55
N PHE A 84 -7.62 -6.68 13.77
CA PHE A 84 -6.22 -6.67 13.34
C PHE A 84 -5.32 -6.71 14.56
N GLN A 85 -4.28 -7.55 14.49
CA GLN A 85 -3.22 -7.57 15.48
C GLN A 85 -2.07 -6.77 14.90
N ILE A 86 -1.94 -5.51 15.31
CA ILE A 86 -0.87 -4.65 14.81
C ILE A 86 0.39 -4.94 15.63
N PRO A 87 1.45 -5.50 15.02
CA PRO A 87 2.70 -5.70 15.74
C PRO A 87 3.29 -4.37 16.21
N SER A 88 4.01 -4.39 17.33
CA SER A 88 4.58 -3.18 17.95
C SER A 88 5.42 -2.33 16.97
N TYR A 89 6.19 -2.99 16.10
CA TYR A 89 7.02 -2.33 15.09
C TYR A 89 6.20 -1.56 14.03
N PHE A 90 5.04 -2.08 13.60
CA PHE A 90 4.14 -1.36 12.70
C PHE A 90 3.59 -0.09 13.36
N SER A 91 3.21 -0.18 14.64
CA SER A 91 2.70 0.97 15.39
C SER A 91 3.73 2.10 15.47
N LEU A 92 5.02 1.76 15.59
CA LEU A 92 6.12 2.72 15.61
C LEU A 92 6.27 3.43 14.26
N VAL A 93 6.24 2.67 13.16
CA VAL A 93 6.33 3.23 11.80
C VAL A 93 5.16 4.18 11.52
N ILE A 94 3.92 3.74 11.77
CA ILE A 94 2.72 4.56 11.54
C ILE A 94 2.76 5.84 12.38
N ARG A 95 3.11 5.74 13.67
CA ARG A 95 3.24 6.90 14.56
C ARG A 95 4.32 7.86 14.08
N SER A 96 5.46 7.33 13.63
CA SER A 96 6.57 8.16 13.14
C SER A 96 6.17 8.91 11.87
N LEU A 97 5.51 8.23 10.92
CA LEU A 97 5.01 8.86 9.70
C LEU A 97 3.94 9.92 9.96
N ALA A 98 2.99 9.65 10.87
CA ALA A 98 1.96 10.61 11.24
C ALA A 98 2.55 11.88 11.87
N VAL A 99 3.53 11.74 12.77
CA VAL A 99 4.22 12.89 13.37
C VAL A 99 5.02 13.67 12.32
N LEU A 100 5.75 12.98 11.44
CA LEU A 100 6.52 13.62 10.37
C LEU A 100 5.60 14.37 9.39
N GLU A 101 4.46 13.80 9.02
CA GLU A 101 3.47 14.47 8.16
C GLU A 101 2.90 15.71 8.87
N GLY A 102 2.53 15.61 10.16
CA GLY A 102 2.03 16.75 10.94
C GLY A 102 3.03 17.90 11.06
N ILE A 103 4.31 17.59 11.26
CA ILE A 103 5.38 18.60 11.27
C ILE A 103 5.50 19.24 9.87
N ALA A 104 5.51 18.45 8.81
CA ALA A 104 5.64 18.97 7.45
C ALA A 104 4.45 19.86 7.03
N ILE A 105 3.22 19.49 7.44
CA ILE A 105 2.01 20.30 7.22
C ILE A 105 2.13 21.69 7.89
N SER A 106 2.81 21.77 9.03
CA SER A 106 3.03 23.04 9.74
C SER A 106 3.87 24.03 8.92
N PHE A 107 4.70 23.56 7.99
CA PHE A 107 5.49 24.40 7.07
C PHE A 107 4.84 24.56 5.69
N ASN A 108 4.20 23.50 5.17
CA ASN A 108 3.50 23.52 3.90
C ASN A 108 2.12 22.86 4.08
N PRO A 109 1.02 23.65 4.14
CA PRO A 109 -0.33 23.12 4.35
C PRO A 109 -0.79 22.10 3.30
N ASN A 110 -0.20 22.14 2.11
CA ASN A 110 -0.50 21.22 1.01
C ASN A 110 0.41 19.99 0.97
N TYR A 111 1.30 19.82 1.95
CA TYR A 111 2.19 18.68 2.01
C TYR A 111 1.42 17.38 2.21
N LYS A 112 1.76 16.37 1.40
CA LYS A 112 1.27 15.00 1.52
C LYS A 112 2.47 14.06 1.49
N VAL A 113 2.62 13.23 2.51
CA VAL A 113 3.81 12.36 2.63
C VAL A 113 3.85 11.30 1.53
N LEU A 114 2.69 10.74 1.16
CA LEU A 114 2.58 9.71 0.14
C LEU A 114 2.99 10.24 -1.24
N SER A 115 2.52 11.43 -1.61
CA SER A 115 2.87 12.06 -2.89
C SER A 115 4.36 12.37 -2.97
N SER A 116 4.93 12.88 -1.88
CA SER A 116 6.36 13.23 -1.78
C SER A 116 7.27 12.01 -1.83
N SER A 117 6.80 10.87 -1.33
CA SER A 117 7.54 9.60 -1.34
C SER A 117 7.55 8.89 -2.69
N TYR A 118 6.59 9.19 -3.57
CA TYR A 118 6.39 8.47 -4.83
C TYR A 118 7.63 8.44 -5.74
N PRO A 119 8.36 9.55 -5.99
CA PRO A 119 9.56 9.52 -6.85
C PRO A 119 10.68 8.63 -6.29
N TRP A 120 10.81 8.58 -4.96
CA TRP A 120 11.80 7.72 -4.32
C TRP A 120 11.41 6.24 -4.44
N ILE A 121 10.13 5.90 -4.22
CA ILE A 121 9.62 4.54 -4.38
C ILE A 121 9.80 4.07 -5.82
N ALA A 122 9.40 4.90 -6.80
CA ALA A 122 9.56 4.59 -8.22
C ALA A 122 11.03 4.34 -8.58
N ARG A 123 11.95 5.22 -8.14
CA ARG A 123 13.39 5.03 -8.34
C ARG A 123 13.87 3.72 -7.71
N LYS A 124 13.43 3.41 -6.49
CA LYS A 124 13.87 2.21 -5.78
C LYS A 124 13.40 0.94 -6.47
N VAL A 125 12.14 0.87 -6.87
CA VAL A 125 11.60 -0.27 -7.63
C VAL A 125 12.35 -0.48 -8.95
N LEU A 126 12.78 0.59 -9.63
CA LEU A 126 13.52 0.51 -10.89
C LEU A 126 15.02 0.17 -10.75
N THR A 127 15.63 0.41 -9.59
CA THR A 127 17.09 0.30 -9.41
C THR A 127 17.53 -0.83 -8.51
N ASP A 128 16.64 -1.36 -7.67
CA ASP A 128 16.96 -2.43 -6.74
C ASP A 128 17.11 -3.79 -7.47
N ASN A 129 18.08 -4.59 -7.03
CA ASN A 129 18.37 -5.91 -7.59
C ASN A 129 17.69 -7.04 -6.82
N SER A 130 16.90 -6.73 -5.79
CA SER A 130 16.22 -7.78 -5.02
C SER A 130 15.30 -8.61 -5.93
N PRO A 131 15.33 -9.95 -5.81
CA PRO A 131 14.54 -10.84 -6.66
C PRO A 131 13.04 -10.60 -6.50
N ASN A 132 12.59 -10.22 -5.30
CA ASN A 132 11.19 -9.89 -5.01
C ASN A 132 10.78 -8.57 -5.68
N LEU A 133 11.56 -7.50 -5.56
CA LEU A 133 11.21 -6.23 -6.24
C LEU A 133 11.21 -6.39 -7.76
N ARG A 134 12.16 -7.16 -8.31
CA ARG A 134 12.19 -7.47 -9.75
C ARG A 134 10.95 -8.24 -10.18
N SER A 135 10.60 -9.32 -9.47
CA SER A 135 9.40 -10.10 -9.83
C SER A 135 8.14 -9.24 -9.77
N THR A 136 8.00 -8.38 -8.76
CA THR A 136 6.86 -7.46 -8.68
C THR A 136 6.88 -6.39 -9.77
N LEU A 137 8.04 -5.83 -10.12
CA LEU A 137 8.17 -4.91 -11.26
C LEU A 137 7.78 -5.58 -12.59
N TYR A 138 8.21 -6.83 -12.80
CA TYR A 138 7.78 -7.64 -13.94
C TYR A 138 6.27 -7.83 -13.93
N THR A 139 5.67 -8.20 -12.80
CA THR A 139 4.22 -8.31 -12.68
C THR A 139 3.54 -6.98 -13.02
N LEU A 140 4.03 -5.84 -12.54
CA LEU A 140 3.45 -4.54 -12.87
C LEU A 140 3.53 -4.22 -14.37
N LEU A 141 4.71 -4.34 -14.98
CA LEU A 141 4.90 -4.02 -16.40
C LEU A 141 4.04 -4.91 -17.31
N TYR A 142 3.96 -6.20 -17.04
CA TYR A 142 3.29 -7.15 -17.92
C TYR A 142 1.79 -7.33 -17.60
N LYS A 143 1.36 -7.22 -16.33
CA LYS A 143 -0.06 -7.28 -15.94
C LYS A 143 -0.80 -5.99 -16.33
N VAL A 144 -0.18 -4.82 -16.17
CA VAL A 144 -0.77 -3.54 -16.62
C VAL A 144 -0.84 -3.48 -18.14
N CYS A 145 0.20 -3.93 -18.85
CA CYS A 145 0.18 -3.99 -20.32
C CYS A 145 -0.97 -4.89 -20.82
N PHE A 146 -1.20 -6.05 -20.20
CA PHE A 146 -2.31 -6.93 -20.59
C PHE A 146 -3.69 -6.33 -20.28
N CYS A 147 -3.85 -5.62 -19.16
CA CYS A 147 -5.08 -4.89 -18.85
C CYS A 147 -5.34 -3.72 -19.82
N LEU A 148 -4.31 -2.95 -20.18
CA LEU A 148 -4.45 -1.86 -21.15
C LEU A 148 -4.75 -2.41 -22.55
N LEU A 149 -4.06 -3.48 -22.96
CA LEU A 149 -4.24 -4.12 -24.28
C LEU A 149 -5.63 -4.76 -24.40
N SER A 150 -6.13 -5.40 -23.33
CA SER A 150 -7.50 -5.94 -23.31
C SER A 150 -8.58 -4.84 -23.25
N SER A 151 -8.31 -3.69 -22.64
CA SER A 151 -9.21 -2.52 -22.71
C SER A 151 -9.25 -1.87 -24.09
N LEU A 152 -8.10 -1.84 -24.79
CA LEU A 152 -7.98 -1.32 -26.16
C LEU A 152 -8.67 -2.24 -27.18
N PHE A 153 -8.53 -3.56 -27.04
CA PHE A 153 -9.21 -4.53 -27.91
C PHE A 153 -10.73 -4.62 -27.67
N ARG A 154 -11.22 -4.21 -26.49
CA ARG A 154 -12.67 -4.17 -26.20
C ARG A 154 -13.39 -2.98 -26.84
N HIS A 155 -12.66 -1.95 -27.27
CA HIS A 155 -13.21 -0.78 -27.96
C HIS A 155 -13.18 -0.90 -29.49
N SER A 156 -12.63 -1.98 -30.05
CA SER A 156 -12.55 -2.23 -31.49
C SER A 156 -13.59 -3.22 -32.04
N GLU A 157 -14.56 -3.66 -31.23
CA GLU A 157 -15.68 -4.54 -31.64
C GLU A 157 -17.07 -3.88 -31.56
N LEU A 158 -17.14 -2.56 -31.79
CA LEU A 158 -18.40 -1.84 -32.05
C LEU A 158 -18.30 -1.02 -33.33
#